data_AF-A0A9W6F3V5-F1
#
_entry.id   AF-A0A9W6F3V5-F1
#
_cell.length_a   1.000
_cell.length_b   1.000
_cell.length_c   1.000
_cell.angle_alpha   90.00
_cell.angle_beta   90.00
_cell.angle_gamma   90.00
#
_symmetry.space_group_name_H-M   'P 1'
#
loop_
_entity.id
_entity.type
_entity.pdbx_description
1 polymer ?
#
loop_
_entity_poly.entity_id
_entity_poly.type
_entity_poly.pdbx_seq_one_letter_code
_entity_poly.pdbx_strand_id
1 'polypeptide(L)'
;MPLRPEGTDGSDWSYREIVEDRYKRMAVNMSATFFLHQVQSAVLLLKLAWYLIPVFVEERQPDTFIYPFLVCLVVGNICFYAGKPRGRCVLPLMKVAALLVMCTAGLHFVGLWRYHLLDPKTKQVTRRLFKHLKDTGAISSPTWLTVFVALETVLDGAVGLSAGLCFFAFNNWVRDAMDVVREREERNKAAAEAVPIRPPPGALKKRR
;
A
#
# COMPACT_ATOMS: atom_id res chain seq x y z
N MET A 1 -35.83 -6.72 15.97
CA MET A 1 -35.29 -6.70 14.59
C MET A 1 -33.87 -6.15 14.64
N PRO A 2 -32.92 -6.61 13.82
CA PRO A 2 -31.60 -5.98 13.76
C PRO A 2 -31.73 -4.49 13.42
N LEU A 3 -30.92 -3.63 14.04
CA LEU A 3 -30.88 -2.19 13.72
C LEU A 3 -30.56 -2.04 12.22
N ARG A 4 -31.42 -1.30 11.52
CA ARG A 4 -31.23 -0.97 10.10
C ARG A 4 -30.24 0.20 9.98
N PRO A 5 -29.42 0.25 8.91
CA PRO A 5 -28.46 1.31 8.69
C PRO A 5 -29.17 2.67 8.62
N GLU A 6 -28.53 3.72 9.12
CA GLU A 6 -29.02 5.10 8.98
C GLU A 6 -29.15 5.47 7.49
N GLY A 7 -30.21 6.22 7.13
CA GLY A 7 -30.48 6.64 5.75
C GLY A 7 -31.42 5.73 4.96
N THR A 8 -31.93 4.64 5.53
CA THR A 8 -33.03 3.86 4.92
C THR A 8 -34.39 4.46 5.27
N ASP A 9 -35.31 4.48 4.31
CA ASP A 9 -36.74 4.81 4.51
C ASP A 9 -37.53 3.74 5.30
N GLY A 10 -36.84 2.69 5.77
CA GLY A 10 -37.46 1.54 6.44
C GLY A 10 -38.02 0.49 5.49
N SER A 11 -37.86 0.63 4.17
CA SER A 11 -38.14 -0.45 3.22
C SER A 11 -36.99 -1.46 3.16
N ASP A 12 -37.31 -2.72 2.87
CA ASP A 12 -36.28 -3.75 2.63
C ASP A 12 -35.50 -3.50 1.34
N TRP A 13 -36.08 -2.71 0.41
CA TRP A 13 -35.45 -2.34 -0.84
C TRP A 13 -34.30 -1.34 -0.61
N SER A 14 -34.55 -0.26 0.12
CA SER A 14 -33.49 0.72 0.45
C SER A 14 -32.37 0.10 1.29
N TYR A 15 -32.69 -0.84 2.18
CA TYR A 15 -31.69 -1.60 2.91
C TYR A 15 -30.77 -2.42 1.99
N ARG A 16 -31.34 -3.15 1.02
CA ARG A 16 -30.57 -3.97 0.07
C ARG A 16 -29.67 -3.11 -0.81
N GLU A 17 -30.17 -1.97 -1.25
CA GLU A 17 -29.43 -1.03 -2.10
C GLU A 17 -28.19 -0.47 -1.37
N ILE A 18 -28.34 0.02 -0.13
CA ILE A 18 -27.22 0.54 0.66
C ILE A 18 -26.17 -0.55 0.95
N VAL A 19 -26.60 -1.79 1.17
CA VAL A 19 -25.68 -2.92 1.35
C VAL A 19 -24.95 -3.24 0.06
N GLU A 20 -25.66 -3.32 -1.07
CA GLU A 20 -25.08 -3.63 -2.39
C GLU A 20 -24.06 -2.57 -2.83
N ASP A 21 -24.40 -1.28 -2.70
CA ASP A 21 -23.51 -0.17 -3.04
C ASP A 21 -22.22 -0.19 -2.22
N ARG A 22 -22.30 -0.55 -0.94
CA ARG A 22 -21.12 -0.71 -0.10
C ARG A 22 -20.24 -1.86 -0.55
N TYR A 23 -20.81 -3.01 -0.87
CA TYR A 23 -20.04 -4.13 -1.41
C TYR A 23 -19.38 -3.78 -2.75
N LYS A 24 -20.09 -3.07 -3.63
CA LYS A 24 -19.53 -2.56 -4.90
C LYS A 24 -18.36 -1.61 -4.66
N ARG A 25 -18.52 -0.60 -3.79
CA ARG A 25 -17.44 0.35 -3.44
C ARG A 25 -16.21 -0.37 -2.87
N MET A 26 -16.43 -1.28 -1.92
CA MET A 26 -15.34 -2.04 -1.31
C MET A 26 -14.61 -2.92 -2.33
N ALA A 27 -15.35 -3.55 -3.25
CA ALA A 27 -14.76 -4.37 -4.32
C ALA A 27 -13.93 -3.53 -5.30
N VAL A 28 -14.44 -2.35 -5.71
CA VAL A 28 -13.72 -1.42 -6.59
C VAL A 28 -12.44 -0.92 -5.91
N ASN A 29 -12.53 -0.49 -4.65
CA ASN A 29 -11.37 0.00 -3.90
C ASN A 29 -10.34 -1.10 -3.64
N MET A 30 -10.78 -2.33 -3.39
CA MET A 30 -9.89 -3.48 -3.26
C MET A 30 -9.17 -3.80 -4.57
N SER A 31 -9.88 -3.77 -5.70
CA SER A 31 -9.30 -3.98 -7.04
C SER A 31 -8.27 -2.90 -7.38
N ALA A 32 -8.62 -1.63 -7.14
CA ALA A 32 -7.72 -0.49 -7.34
C ALA A 32 -6.47 -0.59 -6.46
N THR A 33 -6.63 -0.91 -5.17
CA THR A 33 -5.51 -1.11 -4.25
C THR A 33 -4.60 -2.24 -4.72
N PHE A 34 -5.17 -3.34 -5.21
CA PHE A 34 -4.40 -4.44 -5.78
C PHE A 34 -3.58 -4.02 -6.99
N PHE A 35 -4.22 -3.40 -7.98
CA PHE A 35 -3.53 -2.93 -9.17
C PHE A 35 -2.41 -1.93 -8.82
N LEU A 36 -2.71 -0.92 -8.02
CA LEU A 36 -1.73 0.10 -7.64
C LEU A 36 -0.59 -0.46 -6.80
N HIS A 37 -0.84 -1.45 -5.94
CA HIS A 37 0.22 -2.13 -5.21
C HIS A 37 1.15 -2.91 -6.15
N GLN A 38 0.60 -3.59 -7.17
CA GLN A 38 1.43 -4.24 -8.19
C GLN A 38 2.27 -3.24 -8.97
N VAL A 39 1.68 -2.12 -9.39
CA VAL A 39 2.40 -1.04 -10.08
C VAL A 39 3.51 -0.49 -9.19
N GLN A 40 3.22 -0.22 -7.92
CA GLN A 40 4.23 0.27 -6.97
C GLN A 40 5.37 -0.73 -6.77
N SER A 41 5.07 -2.03 -6.63
CA SER A 41 6.09 -3.08 -6.52
C SER A 41 6.96 -3.18 -7.78
N ALA A 42 6.35 -3.09 -8.96
CA ALA A 42 7.08 -3.13 -10.23
C ALA A 42 8.00 -1.90 -10.40
N VAL A 43 7.50 -0.70 -10.10
CA VAL A 43 8.30 0.53 -10.17
C VAL A 43 9.44 0.51 -9.15
N LEU A 44 9.21 0.02 -7.94
CA LEU A 44 10.24 -0.13 -6.92
C LEU A 44 11.31 -1.16 -7.33
N LEU A 45 10.91 -2.27 -7.96
CA LEU A 45 11.84 -3.24 -8.54
C LEU A 45 12.71 -2.61 -9.63
N LEU A 46 12.13 -1.80 -10.52
CA LEU A 46 12.89 -1.06 -11.52
C LEU A 46 13.89 -0.08 -10.89
N LYS A 47 13.50 0.61 -9.81
CA LYS A 47 14.41 1.49 -9.07
C LYS A 47 15.56 0.74 -8.39
N LEU A 48 15.27 -0.43 -7.82
CA LEU A 48 16.31 -1.30 -7.26
C LEU A 48 17.27 -1.79 -8.35
N ALA A 49 16.75 -2.21 -9.51
CA ALA A 49 17.57 -2.61 -10.65
C ALA A 49 18.49 -1.47 -11.12
N TRP A 50 17.96 -0.23 -11.17
CA TRP A 50 18.75 0.96 -11.47
C TRP A 50 19.92 1.17 -10.50
N TYR A 51 19.68 1.01 -9.19
CA TYR A 51 20.73 1.12 -8.18
C TYR A 51 21.72 -0.03 -8.17
N LEU A 52 21.39 -1.17 -8.78
CA LEU A 52 22.30 -2.31 -8.92
C LEU A 52 23.23 -2.17 -10.13
N ILE A 53 22.98 -1.24 -11.07
CA ILE A 53 23.85 -1.03 -12.24
C ILE A 53 25.34 -0.90 -11.85
N PRO A 54 25.73 -0.06 -10.87
CA PRO A 54 27.15 0.07 -10.49
C PRO A 54 27.76 -1.22 -9.90
N VAL A 55 26.95 -2.13 -9.36
CA VAL A 55 27.43 -3.42 -8.84
C VAL A 55 27.91 -4.30 -9.99
N PHE A 56 27.15 -4.33 -11.09
CA PHE A 56 27.49 -5.14 -12.28
C PHE A 56 28.52 -4.48 -13.19
N VAL A 57 28.56 -3.14 -13.19
CA VAL A 57 29.38 -2.36 -14.13
C VAL A 57 30.72 -1.93 -13.52
N GLU A 58 30.76 -1.66 -12.22
CA GLU A 58 31.95 -1.15 -11.52
C GLU A 58 32.46 -2.12 -10.43
N GLU A 59 31.89 -3.32 -10.33
CA GLU A 59 32.17 -4.32 -9.27
C GLU A 59 32.12 -3.75 -7.84
N ARG A 60 31.27 -2.74 -7.65
CA ARG A 60 31.19 -1.99 -6.39
C ARG A 60 30.13 -2.58 -5.46
N GLN A 61 30.34 -2.40 -4.16
CA GLN A 61 29.32 -2.70 -3.17
C GLN A 61 28.05 -1.86 -3.41
N PRO A 62 26.85 -2.45 -3.24
CA PRO A 62 25.58 -1.76 -3.39
C PRO A 62 25.45 -0.60 -2.40
N ASP A 63 24.70 0.44 -2.79
CA ASP A 63 24.39 1.54 -1.88
C ASP A 63 23.54 1.03 -0.71
N THR A 64 23.87 1.49 0.50
CA THR A 64 23.08 1.27 1.72
C THR A 64 21.58 1.54 1.57
N PHE A 65 21.15 2.43 0.68
CA PHE A 65 19.73 2.70 0.42
C PHE A 65 18.99 1.53 -0.24
N ILE A 66 19.68 0.61 -0.92
CA ILE A 66 19.06 -0.55 -1.56
C ILE A 66 18.39 -1.45 -0.52
N TYR A 67 19.02 -1.67 0.63
CA TYR A 67 18.53 -2.57 1.67
C TYR A 67 17.16 -2.17 2.26
N PRO A 68 16.93 -0.93 2.73
CA PRO A 68 15.62 -0.55 3.26
C PRO A 68 14.53 -0.55 2.17
N PHE A 69 14.86 -0.22 0.91
CA PHE A 69 13.91 -0.38 -0.20
C PHE A 69 13.54 -1.84 -0.44
N LEU A 70 14.53 -2.75 -0.40
CA LEU A 70 14.30 -4.18 -0.54
C LEU A 70 13.42 -4.73 0.60
N VAL A 71 13.66 -4.29 1.84
CA VAL A 71 12.82 -4.65 2.99
C VAL A 71 11.39 -4.15 2.80
N CYS A 72 11.19 -2.89 2.40
CA CYS A 72 9.87 -2.33 2.14
C CYS A 72 9.13 -3.11 1.03
N LEU A 73 9.86 -3.48 -0.04
CA LEU A 73 9.31 -4.27 -1.13
C LEU A 73 8.88 -5.67 -0.65
N VAL A 74 9.80 -6.43 -0.07
CA VAL A 74 9.57 -7.84 0.28
C VAL A 74 8.54 -7.96 1.40
N VAL A 75 8.76 -7.25 2.52
CA VAL A 75 7.85 -7.31 3.67
C VAL A 75 6.51 -6.68 3.31
N GLY A 76 6.50 -5.59 2.53
CA GLY A 76 5.28 -4.93 2.08
C GLY A 76 4.40 -5.87 1.25
N ASN A 77 4.99 -6.59 0.29
CA ASN A 77 4.27 -7.58 -0.51
C ASN A 77 3.78 -8.75 0.36
N ILE A 78 4.62 -9.29 1.25
CA ILE A 78 4.19 -10.38 2.17
C ILE A 78 2.98 -9.95 2.99
N CYS A 79 3.03 -8.77 3.63
CA CYS A 79 1.93 -8.24 4.41
C CYS A 79 0.68 -7.99 3.56
N PHE A 80 0.84 -7.49 2.34
CA PHE A 80 -0.27 -7.26 1.42
C PHE A 80 -0.98 -8.56 1.02
N TYR A 81 -0.23 -9.57 0.57
CA TYR A 81 -0.81 -10.84 0.14
C TYR A 81 -1.35 -11.67 1.30
N ALA A 82 -0.67 -11.67 2.45
CA ALA A 82 -1.17 -12.32 3.66
C ALA A 82 -2.38 -11.60 4.26
N GLY A 83 -2.49 -10.27 4.04
CA GLY A 83 -3.62 -9.44 4.45
C GLY A 83 -4.88 -9.60 3.58
N LYS A 84 -4.75 -10.22 2.41
CA LYS A 84 -5.79 -10.43 1.39
C LYS A 84 -6.45 -11.83 1.39
N PRO A 85 -6.85 -12.49 2.50
CA PRO A 85 -7.61 -13.74 2.37
C PRO A 85 -8.97 -13.52 1.69
N ARG A 86 -9.28 -14.41 0.74
CA ARG A 86 -10.60 -14.55 0.08
C ARG A 86 -11.70 -14.69 1.14
N GLY A 87 -12.36 -13.58 1.49
CA GLY A 87 -13.50 -13.54 2.41
C GLY A 87 -13.25 -12.96 3.81
N ARG A 88 -11.99 -12.67 4.20
CA ARG A 88 -11.67 -11.96 5.46
C ARG A 88 -10.41 -11.12 5.26
N CYS A 89 -10.56 -9.79 5.25
CA CYS A 89 -9.42 -8.87 5.28
C CYS A 89 -8.75 -8.92 6.66
N VAL A 90 -7.43 -9.16 6.71
CA VAL A 90 -6.64 -9.04 7.95
C VAL A 90 -6.14 -7.60 8.04
N LEU A 91 -6.99 -6.73 8.58
CA LEU A 91 -6.75 -5.28 8.67
C LEU A 91 -5.36 -4.90 9.22
N PRO A 92 -4.82 -5.54 10.27
CA PRO A 92 -3.48 -5.21 10.77
C PRO A 92 -2.38 -5.38 9.71
N LEU A 93 -2.38 -6.49 8.97
CA LEU A 93 -1.38 -6.75 7.93
C LEU A 93 -1.46 -5.73 6.79
N MET A 94 -2.67 -5.33 6.44
CA MET A 94 -2.87 -4.32 5.40
C MET A 94 -2.45 -2.93 5.85
N LYS A 95 -2.61 -2.58 7.13
CA LYS A 95 -2.07 -1.35 7.70
C LYS A 95 -0.54 -1.35 7.66
N VAL A 96 0.10 -2.49 7.97
CA VAL A 96 1.55 -2.65 7.83
C VAL A 96 1.99 -2.50 6.37
N ALA A 97 1.27 -3.11 5.42
CA ALA A 97 1.56 -2.94 4.00
C ALA A 97 1.46 -1.46 3.56
N ALA A 98 0.40 -0.76 3.97
CA ALA A 98 0.24 0.67 3.69
C ALA A 98 1.35 1.53 4.32
N LEU A 99 1.76 1.20 5.56
CA LEU A 99 2.87 1.87 6.25
C LEU A 99 4.18 1.67 5.48
N LEU A 100 4.45 0.48 4.94
CA LEU A 100 5.67 0.19 4.17
C LEU A 100 5.66 0.88 2.80
N VAL A 101 4.50 1.07 2.18
CA VAL A 101 4.36 1.93 0.99
C VAL A 101 4.72 3.37 1.33
N MET A 102 4.25 3.91 2.46
CA MET A 102 4.64 5.25 2.92
C MET A 102 6.11 5.36 3.32
N CYS A 103 6.65 4.32 3.95
CA CYS A 103 8.07 4.23 4.24
C CYS A 103 8.90 4.30 2.96
N THR A 104 8.45 3.65 1.89
CA THR A 104 9.07 3.76 0.56
C THR A 104 9.08 5.21 0.05
N ALA A 105 7.96 5.93 0.16
CA ALA A 105 7.90 7.34 -0.22
C ALA A 105 8.85 8.21 0.62
N GLY A 106 8.90 7.99 1.93
CA GLY A 106 9.81 8.71 2.84
C GLY A 106 11.28 8.42 2.54
N LEU A 107 11.64 7.15 2.37
CA LEU A 107 12.99 6.73 1.96
C LEU A 107 13.37 7.30 0.60
N HIS A 108 12.42 7.37 -0.33
CA HIS A 108 12.63 7.97 -1.64
C HIS A 108 12.90 9.46 -1.55
N PHE A 109 12.13 10.20 -0.76
CA PHE A 109 12.38 11.62 -0.50
C PHE A 109 13.77 11.85 0.11
N VAL A 110 14.13 11.07 1.15
CA VAL A 110 15.47 11.17 1.78
C VAL A 110 16.58 10.80 0.80
N GLY A 111 16.34 9.78 -0.04
CA GLY A 111 17.25 9.35 -1.09
C GLY A 111 17.50 10.46 -2.11
N LEU A 112 16.43 11.09 -2.62
CA LEU A 112 16.51 12.25 -3.53
C LEU A 112 17.22 13.43 -2.88
N TRP A 113 16.86 13.76 -1.65
CA TRP A 113 17.48 14.84 -0.89
C TRP A 113 18.99 14.64 -0.78
N ARG A 114 19.42 13.45 -0.32
CA ARG A 114 20.83 13.11 -0.24
C ARG A 114 21.51 13.12 -1.61
N TYR A 115 20.89 12.50 -2.60
CA TYR A 115 21.47 12.30 -3.93
C TYR A 115 21.66 13.60 -4.74
N HIS A 116 20.73 14.56 -4.59
CA HIS A 116 20.77 15.82 -5.33
C HIS A 116 21.41 16.98 -4.56
N LEU A 117 21.36 16.99 -3.22
CA LEU A 117 21.80 18.13 -2.42
C LEU A 117 23.06 17.87 -1.60
N LEU A 118 23.32 16.63 -1.19
CA LEU A 118 24.44 16.32 -0.29
C LEU A 118 25.58 15.59 -1.01
N ASP A 119 25.25 14.60 -1.83
CA ASP A 119 26.26 13.78 -2.48
C ASP A 119 26.90 14.53 -3.67
N PRO A 120 28.24 14.46 -3.83
CA PRO A 120 28.89 15.06 -4.97
C PRO A 120 28.40 14.40 -6.25
N LYS A 121 28.32 15.19 -7.33
CA LYS A 121 27.83 14.71 -8.64
C LYS A 121 28.59 13.47 -9.15
N THR A 122 29.82 13.24 -8.72
CA THR A 122 30.61 12.04 -9.05
C THR A 122 30.01 10.74 -8.53
N LYS A 123 29.18 10.78 -7.48
CA LYS A 123 28.46 9.60 -6.96
C LYS A 123 27.15 9.32 -7.70
N GLN A 124 26.71 10.20 -8.60
CA GLN A 124 25.47 9.99 -9.35
C GLN A 124 25.59 8.79 -10.28
N VAL A 125 24.61 7.88 -10.23
CA VAL A 125 24.58 6.64 -11.04
C VAL A 125 24.61 6.98 -12.52
N THR A 126 23.87 8.01 -12.95
CA THR A 126 23.81 8.49 -14.33
C THR A 126 25.16 8.91 -14.89
N ARG A 127 25.92 9.69 -14.11
CA ARG A 127 27.26 10.15 -14.49
C ARG A 127 28.28 9.03 -14.49
N ARG A 128 28.17 8.10 -13.54
CA ARG A 128 29.00 6.91 -13.44
C ARG A 128 28.81 5.97 -14.61
N LEU A 129 27.55 5.62 -14.90
CA LEU A 129 27.18 4.81 -16.05
C LEU A 129 27.64 5.46 -17.37
N PHE A 130 27.42 6.77 -17.52
CA PHE A 130 27.92 7.50 -18.69
C PHE A 130 29.44 7.39 -18.83
N LYS A 131 30.18 7.61 -17.74
CA LYS A 131 31.64 7.51 -17.75
C LYS A 131 32.08 6.10 -18.15
N HIS A 132 31.54 5.06 -17.53
CA HIS A 132 31.89 3.68 -17.84
C HIS A 132 31.60 3.32 -19.30
N LEU A 133 30.41 3.65 -19.81
CA LEU A 133 30.05 3.36 -21.21
C LEU A 133 30.90 4.15 -22.21
N LYS A 134 31.32 5.36 -21.84
CA LYS A 134 32.24 6.16 -22.65
C LYS A 134 33.65 5.56 -22.65
N ASP A 135 34.15 5.15 -21.48
CA ASP A 135 35.48 4.58 -21.31
C ASP A 135 35.61 3.21 -22.01
N THR A 136 34.52 2.44 -22.09
CA THR A 136 34.44 1.17 -22.85
C THR A 136 34.19 1.37 -24.35
N GLY A 137 33.99 2.61 -24.82
CA GLY A 137 33.71 2.92 -26.22
C GLY A 137 32.29 2.54 -26.68
N ALA A 138 31.40 2.12 -25.79
CA ALA A 138 30.01 1.79 -26.12
C ALA A 138 29.19 3.03 -26.52
N ILE A 139 29.55 4.21 -26.00
CA ILE A 139 28.94 5.49 -26.36
C ILE A 139 29.99 6.55 -26.68
N SER A 140 29.70 7.38 -27.68
CA SER A 140 30.58 8.47 -28.11
C SER A 140 29.99 9.87 -27.84
N SER A 141 28.66 9.99 -27.87
CA SER A 141 27.97 11.28 -27.73
C SER A 141 27.70 11.69 -26.28
N PRO A 142 27.90 12.97 -25.91
CA PRO A 142 27.51 13.49 -24.60
C PRO A 142 25.99 13.51 -24.37
N THR A 143 25.18 13.39 -25.43
CA THR A 143 23.70 13.35 -25.32
C THR A 143 23.19 12.18 -24.47
N TRP A 144 23.95 11.09 -24.39
CA TRP A 144 23.62 9.94 -23.54
C TRP A 144 23.52 10.29 -22.05
N LEU A 145 24.31 11.26 -21.58
CA LEU A 145 24.19 11.71 -20.20
C LEU A 145 22.82 12.32 -19.92
N THR A 146 22.30 13.14 -20.86
CA THR A 146 20.96 13.73 -20.76
C THR A 146 19.88 12.64 -20.76
N VAL A 147 20.04 11.60 -21.58
CA VAL A 147 19.12 10.45 -21.59
C VAL A 147 19.12 9.73 -20.24
N PHE A 148 20.28 9.42 -19.66
CA PHE A 148 20.33 8.76 -18.36
C PHE A 148 19.74 9.62 -17.25
N VAL A 149 20.00 10.93 -17.24
CA VAL A 149 19.38 11.86 -16.28
C VAL A 149 17.87 11.91 -16.44
N ALA A 150 17.36 11.94 -17.67
CA ALA A 150 15.92 11.91 -17.94
C ALA A 150 15.28 10.60 -17.46
N LEU A 151 15.90 9.45 -17.74
CA LEU A 151 15.43 8.15 -17.27
C LEU A 151 15.39 8.07 -15.75
N GLU A 152 16.45 8.52 -15.08
CA GLU A 152 16.50 8.57 -13.62
C GLU A 152 15.39 9.47 -13.06
N THR A 153 15.20 10.65 -13.63
CA THR A 153 14.14 11.60 -13.22
C THR A 153 12.73 11.01 -13.40
N VAL A 154 12.49 10.33 -14.53
CA VAL A 154 11.20 9.67 -14.80
C VAL A 154 10.96 8.55 -13.79
N LEU A 155 12.00 7.75 -13.48
CA LEU A 155 11.91 6.67 -12.52
C LEU A 155 11.65 7.19 -11.10
N ASP A 156 12.30 8.29 -10.71
CA ASP A 156 12.06 8.96 -9.43
C ASP A 156 10.62 9.50 -9.33
N GLY A 157 10.16 10.20 -10.37
CA GLY A 157 8.79 10.66 -10.46
C GLY A 157 7.79 9.51 -10.40
N ALA A 158 8.09 8.38 -11.07
CA ALA A 158 7.26 7.19 -11.04
C ALA A 158 7.16 6.61 -9.62
N VAL A 159 8.29 6.42 -8.91
CA VAL A 159 8.30 5.90 -7.53
C VAL A 159 7.47 6.78 -6.60
N GLY A 160 7.66 8.10 -6.66
CA GLY A 160 6.90 9.05 -5.84
C GLY A 160 5.40 9.00 -6.14
N LEU A 161 5.03 9.02 -7.41
CA LEU A 161 3.64 9.01 -7.85
C LEU A 161 2.95 7.69 -7.50
N SER A 162 3.56 6.55 -7.80
CA SER A 162 2.96 5.23 -7.52
C SER A 162 2.85 4.97 -6.03
N ALA A 163 3.81 5.40 -5.20
CA ALA A 163 3.70 5.29 -3.75
C ALA A 163 2.54 6.12 -3.20
N GLY A 164 2.42 7.37 -3.66
CA GLY A 164 1.33 8.28 -3.26
C GLY A 164 -0.04 7.74 -3.65
N LEU A 165 -0.24 7.38 -4.91
CA LEU A 165 -1.50 6.83 -5.41
C LEU A 165 -1.87 5.51 -4.70
N CYS A 166 -0.89 4.63 -4.50
CA CYS A 166 -1.10 3.36 -3.79
C CYS A 166 -1.54 3.63 -2.34
N PHE A 167 -0.90 4.55 -1.63
CA PHE A 167 -1.29 4.91 -0.27
C PHE A 167 -2.70 5.50 -0.18
N PHE A 168 -3.08 6.39 -1.11
CA PHE A 168 -4.44 6.92 -1.17
C PHE A 168 -5.49 5.81 -1.36
N ALA A 169 -5.22 4.84 -2.25
CA ALA A 169 -6.09 3.69 -2.44
C ALA A 169 -6.20 2.82 -1.19
N PHE A 170 -5.07 2.55 -0.52
CA PHE A 170 -5.05 1.84 0.76
C PHE A 170 -5.89 2.55 1.82
N ASN A 171 -5.75 3.87 1.97
CA ASN A 171 -6.52 4.63 2.95
C ASN A 171 -8.02 4.59 2.69
N ASN A 172 -8.43 4.75 1.44
CA ASN A 172 -9.84 4.67 1.06
C ASN A 172 -10.40 3.28 1.39
N TRP A 173 -9.67 2.24 1.04
CA TRP A 173 -10.10 0.87 1.31
C TRP A 173 -10.10 0.52 2.81
N VAL A 174 -9.09 0.94 3.58
CA VAL A 174 -9.04 0.73 5.03
C VAL A 174 -10.18 1.47 5.72
N ARG A 175 -10.53 2.69 5.29
CA ARG A 175 -11.68 3.43 5.81
C ARG A 175 -12.97 2.64 5.60
N ASP A 176 -13.24 2.22 4.37
CA ASP A 176 -14.43 1.43 4.04
C ASP A 176 -14.48 0.12 4.86
N ALA A 177 -13.34 -0.54 5.04
CA ALA A 177 -13.26 -1.79 5.79
C ALA A 177 -13.44 -1.58 7.31
N MET A 178 -12.98 -0.47 7.87
CA MET A 178 -13.23 -0.11 9.27
C MET A 178 -14.70 0.19 9.53
N ASP A 179 -15.38 0.88 8.60
CA ASP A 179 -16.82 1.15 8.72
C ASP A 179 -17.62 -0.16 8.79
N VAL A 180 -17.28 -1.14 7.94
CA VAL A 180 -17.89 -2.48 7.97
C VAL A 180 -17.65 -3.21 9.29
N VAL A 181 -16.45 -3.09 9.87
CA VAL A 181 -16.14 -3.70 11.17
C VAL A 181 -16.93 -3.02 12.29
N ARG A 182 -16.98 -1.69 12.30
CA ARG A 182 -17.71 -0.91 13.31
C ARG A 182 -19.19 -1.28 13.35
N GLU A 183 -19.84 -1.35 12.19
CA GLU A 183 -21.25 -1.76 12.09
C GLU A 183 -21.47 -3.20 12.57
N ARG A 184 -20.54 -4.11 12.26
CA ARG A 184 -20.63 -5.49 12.74
C ARG A 184 -20.53 -5.55 14.27
N GLU A 185 -19.66 -4.75 14.86
CA GLU A 185 -19.54 -4.63 16.32
C GLU A 185 -20.79 -4.03 16.94
N GLU A 186 -21.34 -2.95 16.37
CA GLU A 186 -22.60 -2.33 16.81
C GLU A 186 -23.77 -3.32 16.73
N ARG A 187 -23.89 -4.08 15.63
CA ARG A 187 -24.89 -5.13 15.47
C ARG A 187 -24.73 -6.26 16.49
N ASN A 188 -23.49 -6.67 16.77
CA ASN A 188 -23.22 -7.71 17.76
C ASN A 188 -23.53 -7.23 19.19
N LYS A 189 -23.22 -5.97 19.50
CA LYS A 189 -23.56 -5.34 20.79
C LYS A 189 -25.08 -5.24 20.97
N ALA A 190 -25.79 -4.71 19.98
CA ALA A 190 -27.24 -4.63 20.01
C ALA A 190 -27.91 -6.02 20.10
N ALA A 191 -27.36 -7.02 19.41
CA ALA A 191 -27.84 -8.40 19.53
C ALA A 191 -27.59 -8.97 20.94
N ALA A 192 -26.43 -8.68 21.56
CA ALA A 192 -26.13 -9.11 22.93
C ALA A 192 -27.03 -8.44 23.98
N GLU A 193 -27.35 -7.15 23.81
CA GLU A 193 -28.28 -6.42 24.66
C GLU A 193 -29.74 -6.86 24.49
N ALA A 194 -30.10 -7.34 23.29
CA ALA A 194 -31.44 -7.85 22.99
C ALA A 194 -31.68 -9.31 23.45
N VAL A 195 -30.65 -10.02 23.96
CA VAL A 195 -30.85 -11.34 24.57
C VAL A 195 -31.46 -11.15 25.97
N PRO A 196 -32.72 -11.52 26.20
CA PRO A 196 -33.31 -11.41 27.53
C PRO A 196 -32.52 -12.31 28.49
N ILE A 197 -32.14 -11.75 29.64
CA ILE A 197 -31.61 -12.52 30.78
C ILE A 197 -32.68 -13.56 31.11
N ARG A 198 -32.47 -14.81 30.69
CA ARG A 198 -33.35 -15.92 31.09
C ARG A 198 -33.28 -15.97 32.61
N PRO A 199 -34.39 -15.78 33.34
CA PRO A 199 -34.37 -15.98 34.78
C PRO A 199 -33.92 -17.43 35.05
N PRO A 200 -33.12 -17.68 36.10
CA PRO A 200 -32.66 -19.02 36.42
C PRO A 200 -33.86 -19.97 36.54
N PRO A 201 -33.76 -21.19 36.01
CA PRO A 201 -34.86 -22.15 36.03
C PRO A 201 -35.13 -22.55 37.49
N GLY A 202 -36.17 -21.96 38.09
CA GLY A 202 -36.49 -22.23 39.50
C GLY A 202 -37.49 -21.27 40.16
N ALA A 203 -37.81 -20.12 39.57
CA ALA A 203 -38.79 -19.18 40.13
C ALA A 203 -40.25 -19.61 39.86
N LEU A 204 -40.62 -20.82 40.30
CA LEU A 204 -42.02 -21.22 40.39
C LEU A 204 -42.67 -20.46 41.56
N LYS A 205 -43.47 -19.44 41.23
CA LYS A 205 -44.37 -18.76 42.18
C LYS A 205 -45.29 -19.78 42.85
N LYS A 206 -45.13 -19.98 44.16
CA LYS A 206 -46.19 -20.56 45.01
C LYS A 206 -47.40 -19.63 44.96
N ARG A 207 -48.45 -20.02 44.25
CA ARG A 207 -49.80 -19.47 44.42
C ARG A 207 -50.31 -19.91 45.80
N ARG A 208 -50.75 -18.95 46.61
CA ARG A 208 -51.69 -19.15 47.71
C ARG A 208 -53.03 -18.58 47.27
#